data_AF-Q1KS43-F1
#
_entry.id   AF-Q1KS43-F1
#
_cell.length_a   1.000
_cell.length_b   1.000
_cell.length_c   1.000
_cell.angle_alpha   90.00
_cell.angle_beta   90.00
_cell.angle_gamma   90.00
#
_symmetry.space_group_name_H-M   'P 1'
#
loop_
_entity.id
_entity.type
_entity.pdbx_description
1 polymer ?
#
loop_
_entity_poly.entity_id
_entity_poly.type
_entity_poly.pdbx_seq_one_letter_code
_entity_poly.pdbx_strand_id
1 'polypeptide(L)'
;GYVIIDEVDSVLIDEARTPLIISSYAKKEKKFYMDANRFAKILKPHHYIIDLEANSIELTEEGIKKGENFFKIPNLYDSNNIVLLHCIKNALKAHFIMNKNKDYLVYKNNVLIIDQFTGRTLEGRQFSDGLHQALEAKEGV
;
A
#
# COMPACT_ATOMS: atom_id res chain seq x y z
N GLY A 1 -21.76 40.33 9.60
CA GLY A 1 -22.88 40.43 8.64
C GLY A 1 -23.88 39.37 9.00
N TYR A 2 -25.16 39.73 9.09
CA TYR A 2 -26.25 38.78 9.28
C TYR A 2 -26.80 38.37 7.91
N VAL A 3 -27.16 37.09 7.77
CA VAL A 3 -27.95 36.58 6.64
C VAL A 3 -29.14 35.83 7.24
N ILE A 4 -30.33 36.23 6.82
CA ILE A 4 -31.60 35.54 7.08
C ILE A 4 -31.84 34.65 5.86
N ILE A 5 -32.14 33.38 6.10
CA ILE A 5 -32.57 32.42 5.08
C ILE A 5 -34.09 32.37 5.14
N ASP A 6 -34.73 32.74 4.04
CA ASP A 6 -36.19 32.72 3.86
C ASP A 6 -36.57 31.57 2.91
N GLU A 7 -37.71 30.97 3.21
CA GLU A 7 -38.41 29.84 2.55
C GLU A 7 -37.75 28.45 2.61
N VAL A 8 -38.23 27.71 3.60
CA VAL A 8 -38.24 26.25 3.71
C VAL A 8 -39.24 25.70 2.69
N ASP A 9 -38.77 24.90 1.74
CA ASP A 9 -39.39 23.62 1.36
C ASP A 9 -38.64 22.96 0.18
N SER A 10 -38.25 21.70 0.39
CA SER A 10 -37.74 20.72 -0.61
C SER A 10 -36.21 20.61 -0.78
N VAL A 11 -35.52 20.02 0.20
CA VAL A 11 -34.46 19.04 -0.09
C VAL A 11 -34.55 17.89 0.92
N LEU A 12 -35.04 16.76 0.44
CA LEU A 12 -34.94 15.45 1.07
C LEU A 12 -33.48 14.98 1.05
N ILE A 13 -32.99 14.54 2.21
CA ILE A 13 -32.00 13.48 2.45
C ILE A 13 -31.12 13.11 1.23
N ASP A 14 -29.91 13.69 1.12
CA ASP A 14 -28.64 12.93 1.18
C ASP A 14 -27.44 13.90 1.02
N GLU A 15 -27.08 14.61 2.09
CA GLU A 15 -25.74 15.19 2.22
C GLU A 15 -25.09 14.66 3.49
N ALA A 16 -24.70 13.38 3.45
CA ALA A 16 -23.78 12.82 4.41
C ALA A 16 -22.64 12.10 3.69
N ARG A 17 -21.45 12.69 3.80
CA ARG A 17 -20.14 12.03 3.70
C ARG A 17 -19.69 11.59 2.31
N THR A 18 -19.43 12.56 1.44
CA THR A 18 -18.22 12.42 0.62
C THR A 18 -17.18 13.37 1.23
N PRO A 19 -16.27 12.91 2.12
CA PRO A 19 -15.16 13.76 2.48
C PRO A 19 -14.40 14.06 1.17
N LEU A 20 -14.08 15.32 0.94
CA LEU A 20 -13.16 15.77 -0.11
C LEU A 20 -11.77 15.19 0.23
N ILE A 21 -11.58 13.90 -0.03
CA ILE A 21 -10.26 13.27 0.05
C ILE A 21 -9.47 13.89 -1.08
N ILE A 22 -8.51 14.72 -0.71
CA ILE A 22 -7.58 15.44 -1.58
C ILE A 22 -7.00 14.45 -2.60
N SER A 23 -7.57 14.44 -3.80
CA SER A 23 -7.30 13.44 -4.85
C SER A 23 -5.84 13.46 -5.34
N SER A 24 -5.11 14.54 -5.07
CA SER A 24 -3.67 14.64 -5.34
C SER A 24 -2.81 13.79 -4.39
N TYR A 25 -3.22 13.61 -3.13
CA TYR A 25 -2.50 12.79 -2.17
C TYR A 25 -2.60 11.31 -2.54
N ALA A 26 -3.82 10.84 -2.86
CA ALA A 26 -4.06 9.46 -3.31
C ALA A 26 -3.30 9.12 -4.61
N LYS A 27 -3.19 10.06 -5.56
CA LYS A 27 -2.39 9.87 -6.78
C LYS A 27 -0.89 9.74 -6.48
N LYS A 28 -0.37 10.55 -5.55
CA LYS A 28 1.04 10.50 -5.13
C LYS A 28 1.35 9.18 -4.42
N GLU A 29 0.44 8.73 -3.56
CA GLU A 29 0.56 7.48 -2.84
C GLU A 29 0.55 6.26 -3.78
N LYS A 30 -0.36 6.23 -4.77
CA LYS A 30 -0.36 5.20 -5.82
C LYS A 30 0.97 5.14 -6.55
N LYS A 31 1.58 6.29 -6.88
CA LYS A 31 2.90 6.33 -7.52
C LYS A 31 3.98 5.69 -6.63
N PHE A 32 3.97 5.95 -5.33
CA PHE A 32 4.95 5.35 -4.41
C PHE A 32 4.86 3.83 -4.36
N TYR A 33 3.66 3.25 -4.35
CA TYR A 33 3.52 1.79 -4.44
C TYR A 33 4.09 1.24 -5.75
N MET A 34 3.93 1.95 -6.88
CA MET A 34 4.48 1.47 -8.16
C MET A 34 6.00 1.57 -8.18
N ASP A 35 6.55 2.65 -7.64
CA ASP A 35 8.00 2.87 -7.56
C ASP A 35 8.63 1.84 -6.60
N ALA A 36 8.01 1.61 -5.45
CA ALA A 36 8.40 0.59 -4.48
C ALA A 36 8.32 -0.84 -5.05
N ASN A 37 7.28 -1.16 -5.82
CA ASN A 37 7.16 -2.44 -6.54
C ASN A 37 8.31 -2.64 -7.53
N ARG A 38 8.67 -1.60 -8.29
CA ARG A 38 9.83 -1.66 -9.21
C ARG A 38 11.14 -1.86 -8.45
N PHE A 39 11.31 -1.19 -7.33
CA PHE A 39 12.47 -1.36 -6.47
C PHE A 39 12.58 -2.78 -5.92
N ALA A 40 11.49 -3.34 -5.37
CA ALA A 40 11.48 -4.70 -4.82
C ALA A 40 11.91 -5.75 -5.86
N LYS A 41 11.50 -5.60 -7.13
CA LYS A 41 11.84 -6.52 -8.23
C LYS A 41 13.33 -6.54 -8.59
N ILE A 42 14.08 -5.47 -8.31
CA ILE A 42 15.52 -5.37 -8.66
C ILE A 42 16.44 -5.71 -7.49
N LEU A 43 15.89 -6.02 -6.32
CA LEU A 43 16.66 -6.45 -5.17
C LEU A 43 17.19 -7.87 -5.36
N LYS A 44 18.25 -8.15 -4.62
CA LYS A 44 18.95 -9.45 -4.58
C LYS A 44 19.00 -9.90 -3.12
N PRO A 45 19.22 -11.20 -2.85
CA PRO A 45 19.17 -11.73 -1.48
C PRO A 45 20.04 -11.00 -0.44
N HIS A 46 21.20 -10.45 -0.81
CA HIS A 46 22.06 -9.69 0.13
C HIS A 46 21.54 -8.28 0.48
N HIS A 47 20.52 -7.78 -0.21
CA HIS A 47 19.96 -6.46 0.05
C HIS A 47 18.88 -6.44 1.14
N TYR A 48 18.45 -7.60 1.64
CA TYR A 48 17.41 -7.69 2.65
C TYR A 48 17.58 -8.91 3.53
N ILE A 49 16.96 -8.87 4.71
CA ILE A 49 16.88 -9.97 5.67
C ILE A 49 15.39 -10.26 5.89
N ILE A 50 15.02 -11.54 5.83
CA ILE A 50 13.65 -12.00 6.08
C ILE A 50 13.64 -12.76 7.39
N ASP A 51 12.71 -12.39 8.26
CA ASP A 51 12.32 -13.17 9.42
C ASP A 51 10.91 -13.74 9.18
N LEU A 52 10.85 -15.04 8.88
CA LEU A 52 9.59 -15.73 8.61
C LEU A 52 8.77 -15.98 9.88
N GLU A 53 9.41 -16.08 11.04
CA GLU A 53 8.72 -16.26 12.32
C GLU A 53 8.03 -14.96 12.74
N ALA A 54 8.73 -13.84 12.61
CA ALA A 54 8.18 -12.51 12.87
C ALA A 54 7.35 -11.94 11.70
N ASN A 55 7.30 -12.64 10.55
CA ASN A 55 6.60 -12.19 9.35
C ASN A 55 7.05 -10.76 8.93
N SER A 56 8.36 -10.54 8.97
CA SER A 56 8.99 -9.24 8.78
C SER A 56 10.16 -9.30 7.78
N ILE A 57 10.44 -8.17 7.16
CA ILE A 57 11.53 -8.01 6.20
C ILE A 57 12.16 -6.63 6.37
N GLU A 58 13.48 -6.60 6.41
CA GLU A 58 14.27 -5.38 6.55
C GLU A 58 15.33 -5.28 5.47
N LEU A 59 15.68 -4.07 5.07
CA LEU A 59 16.80 -3.83 4.15
C LEU A 59 18.12 -3.92 4.90
N THR A 60 19.11 -4.53 4.29
CA THR A 60 20.50 -4.45 4.77
C THR A 60 21.09 -3.08 4.41
N GLU A 61 22.27 -2.74 4.95
CA GLU A 61 22.97 -1.50 4.57
C GLU A 61 23.16 -1.36 3.06
N GLU A 62 23.44 -2.46 2.36
CA GLU A 62 23.54 -2.48 0.89
C GLU A 62 22.18 -2.20 0.23
N GLY A 63 21.11 -2.78 0.77
CA GLY A 63 19.75 -2.51 0.31
C GLY A 63 19.32 -1.06 0.50
N ILE A 64 19.69 -0.46 1.64
CA ILE A 64 19.42 0.95 1.95
C ILE A 64 20.13 1.86 0.95
N LYS A 65 21.44 1.68 0.76
CA LYS A 65 22.23 2.44 -0.23
C LYS A 65 21.67 2.29 -1.65
N LYS A 66 21.22 1.09 -2.00
CA LYS A 66 20.59 0.84 -3.30
C LYS A 66 19.25 1.57 -3.42
N GLY A 67 18.45 1.62 -2.35
CA GLY A 67 17.23 2.41 -2.28
C GLY A 67 17.49 3.89 -2.47
N GLU A 68 18.43 4.45 -1.73
CA GLU A 68 18.84 5.86 -1.83
C GLU A 68 19.22 6.24 -3.25
N ASN A 69 20.03 5.42 -3.92
CA ASN A 69 20.40 5.62 -5.31
C ASN A 69 19.22 5.48 -6.29
N PHE A 70 18.35 4.48 -6.09
CA PHE A 70 17.19 4.24 -6.95
C PHE A 70 16.17 5.37 -6.90
N PHE A 71 15.85 5.83 -5.68
CA PHE A 71 14.88 6.90 -5.44
C PHE A 71 15.50 8.31 -5.53
N LYS A 72 16.83 8.40 -5.67
CA LYS A 72 17.60 9.65 -5.73
C LYS A 72 17.38 10.52 -4.49
N ILE A 73 17.48 9.89 -3.32
CA ILE A 73 17.33 10.53 -2.02
C ILE A 73 18.61 10.38 -1.20
N PRO A 74 18.95 11.35 -0.34
CA PRO A 74 20.20 11.31 0.43
C PRO A 74 20.15 10.33 1.60
N ASN A 75 18.98 10.14 2.20
CA ASN A 75 18.78 9.23 3.33
C ASN A 75 17.37 8.64 3.28
N LEU A 76 17.27 7.31 3.20
CA LEU A 76 15.99 6.62 3.13
C LEU A 76 15.16 6.72 4.43
N TYR A 77 15.81 6.86 5.59
CA TYR A 77 15.18 6.92 6.91
C TYR A 77 14.91 8.35 7.40
N ASP A 78 15.10 9.34 6.54
CA ASP A 78 14.74 10.72 6.83
C ASP A 78 13.21 10.84 7.03
N SER A 79 12.78 11.75 7.92
CA SER A 79 11.36 11.99 8.21
C SER A 79 10.56 12.41 6.97
N ASN A 80 11.22 13.01 5.98
CA ASN A 80 10.61 13.37 4.69
C ASN A 80 10.24 12.14 3.84
N ASN A 81 10.86 10.98 4.10
CA ASN A 81 10.73 9.76 3.32
C ASN A 81 9.90 8.67 4.01
N ILE A 82 9.25 8.96 5.14
CA ILE A 82 8.46 7.98 5.92
C ILE A 82 7.44 7.24 5.06
N VAL A 83 6.68 7.96 4.23
CA VAL A 83 5.65 7.35 3.36
C VAL A 83 6.29 6.42 2.32
N LEU A 84 7.41 6.84 1.72
CA LEU A 84 8.13 6.04 0.74
C LEU A 84 8.73 4.78 1.40
N LEU A 85 9.37 4.93 2.56
CA LEU A 85 9.91 3.81 3.33
C LEU A 85 8.81 2.81 3.70
N HIS A 86 7.63 3.30 4.09
CA HIS A 86 6.46 2.46 4.35
C HIS A 86 6.02 1.67 3.11
N CYS A 87 5.87 2.34 1.97
CA CYS A 87 5.56 1.69 0.70
C CYS A 87 6.62 0.65 0.30
N ILE A 88 7.91 0.93 0.53
CA ILE A 88 9.00 -0.02 0.27
C ILE A 88 8.85 -1.25 1.16
N LYS A 89 8.66 -1.09 2.48
CA LYS A 89 8.46 -2.23 3.39
C LYS A 89 7.26 -3.09 2.97
N ASN A 90 6.15 -2.47 2.59
CA ASN A 90 4.98 -3.19 2.09
C ASN A 90 5.24 -3.90 0.76
N ALA A 91 5.97 -3.28 -0.17
CA ALA A 91 6.36 -3.92 -1.42
C ALA A 91 7.27 -5.13 -1.16
N LEU A 92 8.23 -5.00 -0.26
CA LEU A 92 9.08 -6.12 0.17
C LEU A 92 8.25 -7.27 0.74
N LYS A 93 7.34 -6.98 1.67
CA LYS A 93 6.44 -7.98 2.24
C LYS A 93 5.56 -8.64 1.17
N ALA A 94 4.96 -7.84 0.29
CA ALA A 94 4.16 -8.34 -0.82
C ALA A 94 4.95 -9.29 -1.74
N HIS A 95 6.22 -9.00 -2.02
CA HIS A 95 7.06 -9.80 -2.92
C HIS A 95 7.62 -11.06 -2.28
N PHE A 96 8.18 -10.95 -1.08
CA PHE A 96 9.05 -11.98 -0.50
C PHE A 96 8.39 -12.83 0.60
N ILE A 97 7.29 -12.34 1.17
CA ILE A 97 6.59 -13.00 2.27
C ILE A 97 5.22 -13.51 1.81
N MET A 98 4.46 -12.68 1.09
CA MET A 98 3.10 -13.02 0.67
C MET A 98 3.09 -13.92 -0.57
N ASN A 99 2.39 -15.04 -0.45
CA ASN A 99 2.31 -16.07 -1.49
C ASN A 99 0.95 -16.08 -2.18
N LYS A 100 0.98 -15.98 -3.51
CA LYS A 100 -0.19 -16.16 -4.36
C LYS A 100 -0.69 -17.61 -4.27
N ASN A 101 -2.01 -17.80 -4.22
CA ASN A 101 -2.71 -19.07 -4.02
C ASN A 101 -2.53 -19.70 -2.63
N LYS A 102 -1.96 -18.97 -1.66
CA LYS A 102 -1.86 -19.43 -0.26
C LYS A 102 -2.34 -18.34 0.70
N ASP A 103 -1.78 -17.14 0.59
CA ASP A 103 -2.14 -16.01 1.46
C ASP A 103 -3.19 -15.11 0.80
N TYR A 104 -3.16 -15.03 -0.53
CA TYR A 104 -4.11 -14.28 -1.34
C TYR A 104 -4.25 -14.90 -2.73
N LEU A 105 -5.27 -14.50 -3.48
CA LEU A 105 -5.40 -14.78 -4.91
C LEU A 105 -5.83 -13.53 -5.68
N VAL A 106 -5.69 -13.57 -7.00
CA VAL A 106 -6.17 -12.51 -7.89
C VAL A 106 -7.37 -13.04 -8.67
N TYR A 107 -8.51 -12.38 -8.52
CA TYR A 107 -9.73 -12.74 -9.23
C TYR A 107 -10.44 -11.49 -9.73
N LYS A 108 -10.83 -11.48 -11.01
CA LYS A 108 -11.49 -10.33 -11.68
C LYS A 108 -10.78 -8.99 -11.39
N ASN A 109 -9.45 -8.97 -11.54
CA ASN A 109 -8.61 -7.79 -11.29
C ASN A 109 -8.70 -7.24 -9.85
N ASN A 110 -9.00 -8.10 -8.88
CA ASN A 110 -8.98 -7.75 -7.45
C ASN A 110 -8.14 -8.75 -6.67
N VAL A 111 -7.40 -8.25 -5.68
CA VAL A 111 -6.70 -9.08 -4.69
C VAL A 111 -7.72 -9.54 -3.65
N LEU A 112 -7.83 -10.85 -3.44
CA LEU A 112 -8.70 -11.45 -2.43
C LEU A 112 -7.85 -12.18 -1.39
N ILE A 113 -8.17 -11.98 -0.11
CA ILE A 113 -7.49 -12.66 1.00
C ILE A 113 -7.99 -14.10 1.09
N ILE A 114 -7.07 -15.04 1.30
CA ILE A 114 -7.41 -16.44 1.59
C ILE A 114 -7.35 -16.65 3.10
N ASP A 115 -8.42 -17.21 3.67
CA ASP A 115 -8.40 -17.70 5.04
C ASP A 115 -7.56 -18.98 5.12
N GLN A 116 -6.47 -18.95 5.88
CA GLN A 116 -5.54 -20.08 5.99
C GLN A 116 -6.13 -21.31 6.68
N PHE A 117 -7.21 -21.15 7.47
CA PHE A 117 -7.87 -22.28 8.14
C PHE A 117 -8.85 -23.00 7.22
N THR A 118 -9.62 -22.25 6.42
CA THR A 118 -10.72 -22.79 5.62
C THR A 118 -10.41 -22.89 4.12
N GLY A 119 -9.38 -22.19 3.65
CA GLY A 119 -9.04 -22.06 2.23
C GLY A 119 -10.02 -21.19 1.43
N ARG A 120 -11.02 -20.59 2.07
CA ARG A 120 -12.02 -19.73 1.40
C ARG A 120 -11.52 -18.31 1.23
N THR A 121 -12.03 -17.61 0.22
CA THR A 121 -11.79 -16.18 0.06
C THR A 121 -12.62 -15.36 1.05
N LEU A 122 -11.99 -14.37 1.66
CA LEU A 122 -12.66 -13.40 2.52
C LEU A 122 -13.09 -12.19 1.68
N GLU A 123 -14.24 -12.31 1.02
CA GLU A 123 -14.77 -11.25 0.16
C GLU A 123 -15.03 -9.95 0.94
N GLY A 124 -14.76 -8.81 0.30
CA GLY A 124 -14.90 -7.48 0.90
C GLY A 124 -13.82 -7.12 1.94
N ARG A 125 -12.88 -8.02 2.27
CA ARG A 125 -11.76 -7.71 3.15
C ARG A 125 -10.52 -7.29 2.37
N GLN A 126 -9.82 -6.31 2.92
CA GLN A 126 -8.51 -5.84 2.43
C GLN A 126 -7.44 -6.06 3.49
N PHE A 127 -6.19 -6.25 3.04
CA PHE A 127 -5.06 -6.23 3.97
C PHE A 127 -4.88 -4.81 4.50
N SER A 128 -4.55 -4.70 5.78
CA SER A 128 -4.35 -3.41 6.44
C SER A 128 -3.00 -2.78 6.08
N ASP A 129 -2.82 -1.54 6.53
CA ASP A 129 -1.53 -0.84 6.59
C ASP A 129 -0.81 -0.70 5.24
N GLY A 130 -1.55 -0.65 4.13
CA GLY A 130 -0.97 -0.45 2.80
C GLY A 130 -0.51 -1.73 2.08
N LEU A 131 -0.60 -2.89 2.74
CA LEU A 131 -0.18 -4.16 2.14
C LEU A 131 -1.08 -4.55 0.96
N HIS A 132 -2.37 -4.21 1.00
CA HIS A 132 -3.28 -4.51 -0.10
C HIS A 132 -2.86 -3.78 -1.38
N GLN A 133 -2.57 -2.48 -1.26
CA GLN A 133 -2.10 -1.63 -2.36
C GLN A 133 -0.75 -2.12 -2.92
N ALA A 134 0.13 -2.64 -2.05
CA ALA A 134 1.38 -3.24 -2.50
C ALA A 134 1.19 -4.57 -3.24
N LEU A 135 0.19 -5.38 -2.87
CA LEU A 135 -0.18 -6.60 -3.60
C LEU A 135 -0.83 -6.27 -4.95
N GLU A 136 -1.71 -5.26 -4.99
CA GLU A 136 -2.27 -4.73 -6.24
C GLU A 136 -1.15 -4.27 -7.17
N ALA A 137 -0.18 -3.50 -6.65
CA ALA A 137 1.00 -3.08 -7.39
C ALA A 137 1.85 -4.26 -7.91
N LYS A 138 2.06 -5.28 -7.08
CA LYS A 138 2.82 -6.49 -7.42
C LYS A 138 2.18 -7.23 -8.59
N GLU A 139 0.86 -7.42 -8.52
CA GLU A 139 0.08 -8.20 -9.47
C GLU A 139 -0.38 -7.37 -10.69
N GLY A 140 -0.23 -6.05 -10.64
CA GLY A 140 -0.57 -5.13 -11.72
C GLY A 140 -2.07 -4.91 -11.89
N VAL A 141 -2.82 -4.98 -10.78
CA VAL A 141 -4.28 -4.85 -10.77
C VAL A 141 -4.76 -3.52 -10.20
#